data_AF-A0A964MCD6-F1
#
_entry.id   AF-A0A964MCD6-F1
#
_cell.length_a   1.000
_cell.length_b   1.000
_cell.length_c   1.000
_cell.angle_alpha   90.00
_cell.angle_beta   90.00
_cell.angle_gamma   90.00
#
_symmetry.space_group_name_H-M   'P 1'
#
loop_
_entity.id
_entity.type
_entity.pdbx_description
1 polymer ?
#
loop_
_entity_poly.entity_id
_entity_poly.type
_entity_poly.pdbx_seq_one_letter_code
_entity_poly.pdbx_strand_id
1 'polypeptide(L)' 'MDWKKLIEEIQLRGLSQAEIGKELGRSQAWVADVVRGRYDDLKWSDGQALIALHRRECKEKKAA' A
#
# COMPACT_ATOMS: atom_id res chain seq x y z
N MET A 1 0.59 10.72 7.33
CA MET A 1 1.46 9.94 6.40
C MET A 1 0.68 9.80 5.09
N ASP A 2 1.33 9.84 3.93
CA ASP A 2 0.59 9.74 2.66
C ASP A 2 0.39 8.27 2.27
N TRP A 3 -0.64 7.64 2.85
CA TRP A 3 -0.95 6.23 2.66
C TRP A 3 -1.33 5.91 1.21
N LYS A 4 -2.04 6.83 0.57
CA LYS A 4 -2.41 6.75 -0.84
C LYS A 4 -1.15 6.64 -1.71
N LYS A 5 -0.18 7.54 -1.51
CA LYS A 5 1.07 7.54 -2.28
C LYS A 5 1.83 6.22 -2.18
N LEU A 6 1.87 5.60 -0.99
CA LEU A 6 2.53 4.30 -0.83
C LEU A 6 1.85 3.20 -1.65
N ILE A 7 0.51 3.17 -1.66
CA ILE A 7 -0.24 2.19 -2.46
C ILE A 7 -0.01 2.45 -3.95
N GLU A 8 -0.08 3.70 -4.40
CA GLU A 8 0.16 4.06 -5.80
C GLU A 8 1.57 3.66 -6.27
N GLU A 9 2.60 3.87 -5.43
CA GLU A 9 3.98 3.44 -5.74
C GLU A 9 4.11 1.92 -5.83
N ILE A 10 3.40 1.16 -4.98
CA ILE A 10 3.33 -0.31 -5.08
C ILE A 10 2.60 -0.72 -6.37
N GLN A 11 1.51 -0.04 -6.75
CA GLN A 11 0.79 -0.33 -7.98
C GLN A 11 1.63 -0.05 -9.23
N LEU A 12 2.49 0.97 -9.20
CA LEU A 12 3.45 1.25 -10.28
C LEU A 12 4.49 0.14 -10.46
N ARG A 13 4.70 -0.73 -9.46
CA ARG A 13 5.53 -1.93 -9.57
C ARG A 13 4.80 -3.12 -10.21
N GLY A 14 3.51 -2.99 -10.47
CA GLY A 14 2.69 -4.00 -11.14
C GLY A 14 1.74 -4.76 -10.23
N LEU A 15 1.71 -4.47 -8.92
CA LEU A 15 0.77 -5.11 -8.00
C LEU A 15 -0.62 -4.47 -8.12
N SER A 16 -1.64 -5.31 -8.28
CA SER A 16 -3.04 -4.87 -8.25
C SER A 16 -3.51 -4.57 -6.82
N GLN A 17 -4.60 -3.82 -6.68
CA GLN A 17 -5.21 -3.57 -5.35
C GLN A 17 -5.67 -4.85 -4.65
N ALA A 18 -6.03 -5.88 -5.41
CA ALA A 18 -6.41 -7.18 -4.86
C ALA A 18 -5.21 -7.92 -4.25
N GLU A 19 -4.06 -7.88 -4.93
CA GLU A 19 -2.81 -8.46 -4.43
C GLU A 19 -2.30 -7.70 -3.21
N ILE A 20 -2.33 -6.36 -3.25
CA ILE A 20 -1.99 -5.52 -2.08
C ILE A 20 -2.90 -5.86 -0.90
N GLY A 21 -4.21 -5.99 -1.13
CA GLY A 21 -5.15 -6.38 -0.09
C GLY A 21 -4.79 -7.74 0.50
N LYS A 22 -4.53 -8.73 -0.35
CA LYS A 22 -4.12 -10.08 0.07
C LYS A 22 -2.85 -10.06 0.92
N GLU A 23 -1.81 -9.33 0.50
CA GLU A 23 -0.54 -9.18 1.23
C GLU A 23 -0.73 -8.49 2.59
N LEU A 24 -1.69 -7.58 2.70
CA LEU A 24 -2.01 -6.87 3.94
C LEU A 24 -3.04 -7.60 4.81
N GLY A 25 -3.58 -8.74 4.37
CA GLY A 25 -4.69 -9.42 5.05
C GLY A 25 -5.99 -8.60 5.04
N ARG A 26 -6.18 -7.74 4.05
CA ARG A 26 -7.33 -6.83 3.85
C ARG A 26 -8.05 -7.12 2.53
N SER A 27 -9.24 -6.56 2.37
CA SER A 27 -9.98 -6.67 1.11
C SER A 27 -9.45 -5.69 0.05
N GLN A 28 -9.66 -6.00 -1.23
CA GLN A 28 -9.39 -5.06 -2.32
C GLN A 28 -10.16 -3.73 -2.13
N ALA A 29 -11.39 -3.81 -1.61
CA ALA A 29 -12.21 -2.63 -1.32
C ALA A 29 -11.56 -1.73 -0.25
N TRP A 30 -10.97 -2.32 0.79
CA TRP A 30 -10.23 -1.56 1.80
C TRP A 30 -9.07 -0.78 1.16
N VAL A 31 -8.28 -1.43 0.28
CA VAL A 31 -7.19 -0.75 -0.45
C VAL A 31 -7.73 0.39 -1.31
N ALA A 32 -8.83 0.17 -2.02
CA ALA A 32 -9.47 1.20 -2.83
C ALA A 32 -9.97 2.39 -2.00
N ASP A 33 -10.40 2.16 -0.76
CA ASP A 33 -10.84 3.22 0.15
C ASP A 33 -9.68 4.04 0.71
N VAL A 34 -8.52 3.41 0.96
CA VAL A 34 -7.28 4.13 1.29
C VAL A 34 -6.85 5.01 0.10
N VAL A 35 -6.86 4.49 -1.13
CA VAL A 35 -6.50 5.26 -2.34
C VAL A 35 -7.46 6.44 -2.59
N ARG A 36 -8.74 6.27 -2.26
CA ARG A 36 -9.75 7.34 -2.34
C ARG A 36 -9.64 8.36 -1.20
N GLY A 37 -8.75 8.16 -0.24
CA GLY A 37 -8.58 9.06 0.91
C GLY A 37 -9.75 9.01 1.89
N ARG A 38 -10.48 7.89 1.97
CA ARG A 38 -11.57 7.75 2.96
C ARG A 38 -11.07 7.59 4.39
N TYR A 39 -9.77 7.36 4.56
CA TYR A 39 -9.13 7.23 5.86
C TYR A 39 -8.14 8.37 6.06
N ASP A 40 -8.39 9.22 7.05
CA ASP A 40 -7.44 10.23 7.49
C ASP A 40 -6.21 9.58 8.15
N ASP A 41 -6.44 8.47 8.84
CA ASP A 41 -5.39 7.64 9.41
C ASP A 41 -5.75 6.15 9.39
N LEU A 42 -4.72 5.32 9.33
CA LEU A 42 -4.85 3.87 9.41
C LEU A 42 -4.55 3.41 10.84
N LYS A 43 -5.10 2.26 11.24
CA LYS A 43 -4.63 1.61 12.45
C LYS A 43 -3.12 1.39 12.35
N TRP A 44 -2.40 1.58 13.45
CA TRP A 44 -0.94 1.47 13.47
C TRP A 44 -0.43 0.17 12.83
N SER A 45 -1.08 -0.96 13.11
CA SER A 45 -0.75 -2.26 12.51
C SER A 45 -0.89 -2.29 10.99
N ASP A 46 -1.94 -1.66 10.45
CA ASP A 46 -2.19 -1.58 9.00
C ASP A 46 -1.18 -0.64 8.33
N GLY A 47 -0.88 0.48 8.98
CA GLY A 47 0.17 1.40 8.54
C GLY A 47 1.54 0.75 8.50
N GLN A 48 1.93 0.01 9.54
CA GLN A 48 3.20 -0.73 9.58
C GLN A 48 3.27 -1.80 8.49
N ALA A 49 2.20 -2.57 8.30
CA ALA A 49 2.14 -3.59 7.24
C ALA A 49 2.29 -2.96 5.85
N LEU A 50 1.61 -1.84 5.59
CA LEU A 50 1.72 -1.11 4.32
C LEU A 50 3.13 -0.55 4.10
N ILE A 51 3.77 0.01 5.14
CA ILE A 51 5.15 0.48 5.06
C ILE A 51 6.11 -0.69 4.75
N ALA A 52 5.91 -1.84 5.40
CA ALA A 52 6.74 -3.02 5.17
C ALA A 52 6.58 -3.54 3.74
N LEU A 53 5.34 -3.66 3.26
CA LEU A 53 5.04 -4.03 1.88
C LEU A 53 5.67 -3.05 0.89
N HIS A 54 5.45 -1.75 1.08
CA HIS A 54 6.04 -0.71 0.24
C HIS A 54 7.55 -0.82 0.18
N ARG A 55 8.22 -0.96 1.32
CA ARG A 55 9.67 -1.13 1.37
C ARG A 55 10.12 -2.38 0.62
N ARG A 56 9.39 -3.49 0.73
CA ARG A 56 9.74 -4.73 0.03
C ARG A 56 9.64 -4.57 -1.49
N GLU A 57 8.52 -4.05 -1.98
CA GLU A 57 8.27 -3.90 -3.44
C GLU A 57 9.05 -2.73 -4.06
N CYS A 58 9.35 -1.68 -3.28
CA CYS A 58 9.98 -0.47 -3.80
C CYS A 58 11.49 -0.36 -3.53
N LYS A 59 12.09 -1.13 -2.60
CA LYS A 59 13.53 -1.02 -2.29
C LYS A 59 14.48 -1.48 -3.40
N GLU A 60 14.02 -2.16 -4.45
CA GLU A 60 14.96 -2.73 -5.45
C GLU A 60 15.28 -1.87 -6.67
N LYS A 61 14.74 -0.65 -6.83
CA LYS A 61 15.30 0.30 -7.79
C LYS A 61 15.36 1.72 -7.26
N LYS A 62 16.43 2.00 -6.52
CA LYS A 62 17.02 3.33 -6.41
C LYS A 62 18.51 3.24 -6.74
N ALA A 63 18.82 3.02 -8.03
CA ALA A 63 20.04 3.42 -8.74
C ALA A 63 20.08 2.72 -10.12
N ALA A 64 19.59 3.41 -11.15
CA ALA A 64 20.12 3.33 -12.52
C ALA A 64 20.04 4.77 -13.07
#